data_AF-A0A8I2G8H4-F1
#
_entry.id   AF-A0A8I2G8H4-F1
#
_cell.length_a   1.000
_cell.length_b   1.000
_cell.length_c   1.000
_cell.angle_alpha   90.00
_cell.angle_beta   90.00
_cell.angle_gamma   90.00
#
_symmetry.space_group_name_H-M   'P 1'
#
loop_
_entity.id
_entity.type
_entity.pdbx_description
1 polymer ?
#
loop_
_entity_poly.entity_id
_entity_poly.type
_entity_poly.pdbx_seq_one_letter_code
_entity_poly.pdbx_strand_id
1 'polypeptide(L)'
;MKEQKKQIIAVFCLSVVLLMMVGNSSVFLAARSKFQKPRFYIKLKGIGNLADGGDFGDFVDRNDIYFNDLNNSPENYDITVTTPPAYFRGFGGEIGLETKRYAVGISAGYIEKKFHLDYHFENEITGFEDNYVREHKFSAIPIFLLIHYKIINTSFFAASFTIGQGVYLGTYRDDREQTFKNYDKTFVNSYVESNQARLGFHLGTTLEIKITRNLGLFAEAAYRLVKFAEMEAKDYYEDDDVVNENEGDFYYWTNRRTDEAQFGIGENTRIYWDSILAELNLNGFSFSVGIKITFGSGKEAKPVKIAPQD
;
A
#
# COMPACT_ATOMS: atom_id res chain seq x y z
N MET A 1 17.18 2.92 10.52
CA MET A 1 16.58 3.98 11.40
C MET A 1 17.08 5.43 11.18
N LYS A 2 18.39 5.75 11.19
CA LYS A 2 18.86 7.16 11.03
C LYS A 2 18.54 7.76 9.66
N GLU A 3 18.68 6.97 8.59
CA GLU A 3 18.34 7.35 7.20
C GLU A 3 16.84 7.68 7.04
N GLN A 4 15.97 6.80 7.55
CA GLN A 4 14.52 6.93 7.51
C GLN A 4 14.03 8.21 8.20
N LYS A 5 14.62 8.55 9.36
CA LYS A 5 14.33 9.83 10.04
C LYS A 5 14.71 11.03 9.17
N LYS A 6 15.85 10.99 8.47
CA LYS A 6 16.26 12.06 7.54
C LYS A 6 15.30 12.19 6.35
N GLN A 7 14.84 11.09 5.77
CA GLN A 7 13.88 11.10 4.66
C GLN A 7 12.51 11.65 5.09
N ILE A 8 12.00 11.22 6.26
CA ILE A 8 10.76 11.76 6.83
C ILE A 8 10.89 13.26 7.09
N ILE A 9 12.01 13.71 7.68
CA ILE A 9 12.29 15.13 7.91
C ILE A 9 12.39 15.88 6.60
N ALA A 10 13.06 15.34 5.57
CA ALA A 10 13.20 15.98 4.27
C ALA A 10 11.84 16.15 3.57
N VAL A 11 10.98 15.12 3.62
CA VAL A 11 9.63 15.18 3.05
C VAL A 11 8.75 16.13 3.84
N PHE A 12 8.86 16.15 5.17
CA PHE A 12 8.18 17.14 6.01
C PHE A 12 8.64 18.57 5.67
N CYS A 13 9.95 18.81 5.57
CA CYS A 13 10.51 20.11 5.19
C CYS A 13 10.07 20.51 3.78
N LEU A 14 10.11 19.61 2.80
CA LEU A 14 9.65 19.87 1.44
C LEU A 14 8.14 20.18 1.41
N SER A 15 7.35 19.45 2.20
CA SER A 15 5.91 19.68 2.35
C SER A 15 5.63 21.04 2.98
N VAL A 16 6.40 21.43 4.00
CA VAL A 16 6.33 22.75 4.64
C VAL A 16 6.72 23.85 3.65
N VAL A 17 7.78 23.66 2.85
CA VAL A 17 8.20 24.61 1.82
C VAL A 17 7.13 24.75 0.74
N LEU A 18 6.55 23.64 0.27
CA LEU A 18 5.42 23.66 -0.65
C LEU A 18 4.21 24.36 -0.04
N LEU A 19 3.89 24.10 1.23
CA LEU A 19 2.82 24.78 1.95
C LEU A 19 3.09 26.28 2.07
N MET A 20 4.34 26.68 2.33
CA MET A 20 4.77 28.08 2.39
C MET A 20 4.75 28.73 1.01
N MET A 21 5.10 28.01 -0.07
CA MET A 21 5.01 28.52 -1.44
C MET A 21 3.56 28.68 -1.90
N VAL A 22 2.69 27.71 -1.59
CA VAL A 22 1.24 27.79 -1.83
C VAL A 22 0.63 28.88 -0.94
N GLY A 23 1.07 29.01 0.31
CA GLY A 23 0.68 30.07 1.23
C GLY A 23 1.07 31.45 0.73
N ASN A 24 2.32 31.63 0.29
CA ASN A 24 2.82 32.91 -0.21
C ASN A 24 2.23 33.28 -1.58
N SER A 25 2.01 32.30 -2.48
CA SER A 25 1.31 32.54 -3.74
C SER A 25 -0.18 32.81 -3.52
N SER A 26 -0.82 32.19 -2.51
CA SER A 26 -2.18 32.55 -2.11
C SER A 26 -2.28 33.89 -1.37
N VAL A 27 -1.24 34.34 -0.67
CA VAL A 27 -1.11 35.72 -0.16
C VAL A 27 -0.96 36.72 -1.32
N PHE A 28 -0.16 36.38 -2.34
CA PHE A 28 -0.02 37.19 -3.56
C PHE A 28 -1.31 37.22 -4.41
N LEU A 29 -2.07 36.13 -4.44
CA LEU A 29 -3.37 36.03 -5.11
C LEU A 29 -4.50 36.68 -4.29
N ALA A 30 -4.43 36.63 -2.95
CA ALA A 30 -5.37 37.28 -2.03
C ALA A 30 -5.24 38.81 -2.05
N ALA A 31 -4.06 39.34 -2.38
CA ALA A 31 -3.86 40.78 -2.54
C ALA A 31 -4.58 41.38 -3.76
N ARG A 32 -5.15 40.57 -4.68
CA ARG A 32 -5.78 41.07 -5.92
C ARG A 32 -7.20 40.60 -6.23
N SER A 33 -7.82 39.69 -5.48
CA SER A 33 -9.22 39.32 -5.74
C SER A 33 -9.98 38.90 -4.48
N LYS A 34 -11.32 38.99 -4.53
CA LYS A 34 -12.27 38.52 -3.51
C LYS A 34 -12.11 37.01 -3.27
N PHE A 35 -11.05 36.60 -2.59
CA PHE A 35 -10.80 35.20 -2.29
C PHE A 35 -11.84 34.69 -1.30
N GLN A 36 -12.61 33.70 -1.74
CA GLN A 36 -13.56 33.03 -0.89
C GLN A 36 -12.79 32.26 0.20
N LYS A 37 -13.26 32.36 1.45
CA LYS A 37 -12.60 31.73 2.59
C LYS A 37 -12.46 30.21 2.36
N PRO A 38 -11.25 29.64 2.55
CA PRO A 38 -11.07 28.20 2.47
C PRO A 38 -11.91 27.50 3.53
N ARG A 39 -12.41 26.31 3.21
CA ARG A 39 -13.18 25.43 4.08
C ARG A 39 -12.29 24.27 4.50
N PHE A 40 -12.31 23.92 5.78
CA PHE A 40 -11.63 22.72 6.25
C PHE A 40 -12.44 21.48 5.87
N TYR A 41 -11.80 20.37 5.52
CA TYR A 41 -12.49 19.11 5.30
C TYR A 41 -11.71 17.93 5.87
N ILE A 42 -12.46 16.86 6.12
CA ILE A 42 -11.98 15.52 6.46
C ILE A 42 -12.60 14.54 5.47
N LYS A 43 -11.81 13.66 4.89
CA LYS A 43 -12.27 12.47 4.15
C LYS A 43 -11.90 11.22 4.93
N LEU A 44 -12.79 10.24 4.93
CA LEU A 44 -12.54 8.87 5.37
C LEU A 44 -12.85 7.94 4.20
N LYS A 45 -11.94 7.02 3.87
CA LYS A 45 -12.08 6.12 2.72
C LYS A 45 -11.69 4.69 3.01
N GLY A 46 -12.44 3.76 2.43
CA GLY A 46 -11.99 2.40 2.16
C GLY A 46 -11.23 2.36 0.84
N ILE A 47 -10.20 1.53 0.75
CA ILE A 47 -9.30 1.42 -0.40
C ILE A 47 -9.32 -0.03 -0.91
N GLY A 48 -9.59 -0.22 -2.19
CA GLY A 48 -9.31 -1.44 -2.93
C GLY A 48 -8.28 -1.14 -4.02
N ASN A 49 -7.29 -1.99 -4.22
CA ASN A 49 -6.30 -1.78 -5.28
C ASN A 49 -6.16 -3.01 -6.17
N LEU A 50 -6.02 -2.74 -7.46
CA LEU A 50 -5.56 -3.66 -8.48
C LEU A 50 -4.09 -3.31 -8.75
N ALA A 51 -3.20 -4.02 -8.05
CA ALA A 51 -1.77 -3.93 -8.26
C ALA A 51 -1.28 -5.37 -8.47
N ASP A 52 -1.08 -5.71 -9.74
CA ASP A 52 -0.72 -7.05 -10.21
C ASP A 52 0.64 -7.00 -10.91
N GLY A 53 1.67 -6.47 -10.24
CA GLY A 53 2.99 -6.39 -10.85
C GLY A 53 4.13 -6.41 -9.85
N GLY A 54 5.32 -6.73 -10.37
CA GLY A 54 6.55 -6.92 -9.61
C GLY A 54 6.64 -8.28 -8.95
N ASP A 55 7.74 -8.49 -8.23
CA ASP A 55 8.16 -9.82 -7.76
C ASP A 55 7.12 -10.48 -6.86
N PHE A 56 6.32 -9.71 -6.11
CA PHE A 56 5.25 -10.26 -5.27
C PHE A 56 4.07 -10.80 -6.08
N GLY A 57 3.73 -10.15 -7.20
CA GLY A 57 2.71 -10.66 -8.13
C GLY A 57 3.23 -11.91 -8.82
N ASP A 58 4.42 -11.83 -9.39
CA ASP A 58 5.07 -12.94 -10.09
C ASP A 58 5.29 -14.14 -9.16
N PHE A 59 5.68 -13.91 -7.90
CA PHE A 59 5.79 -14.93 -6.87
C PHE A 59 4.45 -15.64 -6.64
N VAL A 60 3.36 -14.88 -6.43
CA VAL A 60 2.02 -15.46 -6.22
C VAL A 60 1.61 -16.32 -7.40
N ASP A 61 1.84 -15.84 -8.63
CA ASP A 61 1.43 -16.55 -9.84
C ASP A 61 2.28 -17.81 -10.12
N ARG A 62 3.57 -17.79 -9.77
CA ARG A 62 4.50 -18.91 -10.01
C ARG A 62 4.50 -19.96 -8.90
N ASN A 63 4.08 -19.61 -7.69
CA ASN A 63 4.02 -20.56 -6.58
C ASN A 63 3.08 -21.73 -6.90
N ASP A 64 1.98 -21.47 -7.60
CA ASP A 64 1.04 -22.49 -8.07
C ASP A 64 1.69 -23.52 -9.03
N ILE A 65 2.75 -23.14 -9.78
CA ILE A 65 3.42 -24.01 -10.77
C ILE A 65 4.19 -25.13 -10.09
N TYR A 66 5.00 -24.81 -9.08
CA TYR A 66 5.85 -25.78 -8.38
C TYR A 66 5.03 -26.94 -7.78
N PHE A 67 3.86 -26.64 -7.22
CA PHE A 67 3.03 -27.66 -6.60
C PHE A 67 2.17 -28.44 -7.59
N ASN A 68 1.81 -27.85 -8.73
CA ASN A 68 1.23 -28.59 -9.84
C ASN A 68 2.21 -29.63 -10.40
N ASP A 69 3.50 -29.35 -10.40
CA ASP A 69 4.54 -30.33 -10.80
C ASP A 69 4.68 -31.45 -9.76
N LEU A 70 4.57 -31.16 -8.46
CA LEU A 70 4.55 -32.18 -7.41
C LEU A 70 3.34 -33.12 -7.52
N ASN A 71 2.16 -32.61 -7.89
CA ASN A 71 0.97 -33.42 -8.16
C ASN A 71 1.14 -34.38 -9.35
N ASN A 72 2.08 -34.11 -10.25
CA ASN A 72 2.42 -34.99 -11.36
C ASN A 72 3.59 -35.95 -11.03
N SER A 73 4.09 -35.93 -9.80
CA SER A 73 5.10 -36.87 -9.33
C SER A 73 4.53 -38.30 -9.29
N PRO A 74 5.29 -39.33 -9.67
CA PRO A 74 4.83 -40.74 -9.67
C PRO A 74 4.52 -41.32 -8.27
N GLU A 75 4.71 -40.55 -7.21
CA GLU A 75 4.43 -40.94 -5.83
C GLU A 75 3.00 -40.52 -5.47
N ASN A 76 2.18 -41.47 -5.00
CA ASN A 76 0.74 -41.30 -4.70
C ASN A 76 0.50 -40.30 -3.55
N TYR A 77 0.71 -39.00 -3.79
CA TYR A 77 0.36 -37.93 -2.88
C TYR A 77 -0.88 -37.21 -3.38
N ASP A 78 -1.90 -37.12 -2.53
CA ASP A 78 -3.00 -36.21 -2.76
C ASP A 78 -2.61 -34.83 -2.20
N ILE A 79 -2.45 -33.84 -3.08
CA ILE A 79 -2.13 -32.46 -2.70
C ILE A 79 -3.36 -31.58 -2.92
N THR A 80 -3.88 -31.02 -1.83
CA THR A 80 -4.91 -29.97 -1.89
C THR A 80 -4.25 -28.63 -1.63
N VAL A 81 -4.45 -27.67 -2.55
CA VAL A 81 -3.98 -26.28 -2.42
C VAL A 81 -5.19 -25.35 -2.36
N THR A 82 -5.30 -24.57 -1.28
CA THR A 82 -6.35 -23.54 -1.17
C THR A 82 -5.74 -22.16 -1.19
N THR A 83 -6.07 -21.40 -2.23
CA THR A 83 -5.51 -20.06 -2.47
C THR A 83 -6.62 -19.03 -2.69
N PRO A 84 -6.97 -18.20 -1.69
CA PRO A 84 -7.95 -17.14 -1.90
C PRO A 84 -7.37 -16.02 -2.79
N PRO A 85 -8.21 -15.35 -3.61
CA PRO A 85 -7.74 -14.27 -4.47
C PRO A 85 -7.14 -13.14 -3.62
N ALA A 86 -5.86 -12.83 -3.87
CA ALA A 86 -5.13 -11.80 -3.15
C ALA A 86 -5.31 -10.44 -3.85
N TYR A 87 -6.10 -9.56 -3.24
CA TYR A 87 -6.20 -8.17 -3.65
C TYR A 87 -5.83 -7.24 -2.51
N PHE A 88 -5.28 -6.09 -2.87
CA PHE A 88 -4.92 -5.07 -1.92
C PHE A 88 -6.18 -4.42 -1.34
N ARG A 89 -6.29 -4.41 -0.01
CA ARG A 89 -7.36 -3.72 0.73
C ARG A 89 -6.76 -2.72 1.71
N GLY A 90 -7.55 -1.76 2.14
CA GLY A 90 -7.06 -0.76 3.06
C GLY A 90 -8.10 0.26 3.49
N PHE A 91 -7.64 1.18 4.31
CA PHE A 91 -8.41 2.33 4.76
C PHE A 91 -7.49 3.54 4.87
N GLY A 92 -8.07 4.73 4.86
CA GLY A 92 -7.30 5.95 5.06
C GLY A 92 -8.19 7.16 5.23
N GLY A 93 -7.54 8.29 5.38
CA GLY A 93 -8.20 9.57 5.48
C GLY A 93 -7.39 10.68 4.86
N GLU A 94 -8.02 11.83 4.71
CA GLU A 94 -7.40 13.05 4.23
C GLU A 94 -7.94 14.22 5.04
N ILE A 95 -7.07 15.07 5.55
CA ILE A 95 -7.45 16.35 6.14
C ILE A 95 -6.91 17.47 5.27
N GLY A 96 -7.69 18.53 5.08
CA GLY A 96 -7.25 19.58 4.17
C GLY A 96 -8.09 20.83 4.16
N LEU A 97 -7.71 21.74 3.27
CA LEU A 97 -8.39 23.00 2.99
C LEU A 97 -8.88 22.99 1.56
N GLU A 98 -10.12 23.40 1.35
CA GLU A 98 -10.73 23.49 0.03
C GLU A 98 -11.31 24.87 -0.27
N THR A 99 -11.24 25.24 -1.54
CA THR A 99 -11.83 26.43 -2.13
C THR A 99 -12.84 26.02 -3.21
N LYS A 100 -13.35 26.98 -3.99
CA LYS A 100 -14.19 26.71 -5.17
C LYS A 100 -13.46 25.90 -6.25
N ARG A 101 -12.14 26.06 -6.40
CA ARG A 101 -11.35 25.49 -7.52
C ARG A 101 -10.32 24.46 -7.10
N TYR A 102 -9.78 24.56 -5.89
CA TYR A 102 -8.70 23.70 -5.42
C TYR A 102 -9.00 23.12 -4.05
N ALA A 103 -8.49 21.93 -3.76
CA ALA A 103 -8.31 21.46 -2.40
C ALA A 103 -6.87 20.96 -2.23
N VAL A 104 -6.29 21.21 -1.05
CA VAL A 104 -4.98 20.69 -0.68
C VAL A 104 -5.13 19.97 0.64
N GLY A 105 -4.64 18.74 0.72
CA GLY A 105 -4.79 17.91 1.90
C GLY A 105 -3.60 17.00 2.14
N ILE A 106 -3.44 16.61 3.40
CA ILE A 106 -2.52 15.56 3.82
C ILE A 106 -3.35 14.29 4.01
N SER A 107 -2.97 13.23 3.32
CA SER A 107 -3.61 11.92 3.41
C SER A 107 -2.70 10.92 4.08
N ALA A 108 -3.26 10.06 4.93
CA ALA A 108 -2.57 8.92 5.49
C ALA A 108 -3.50 7.70 5.44
N GLY A 109 -2.93 6.51 5.31
CA GLY A 109 -3.72 5.28 5.30
C GLY A 109 -2.89 4.04 5.59
N TYR A 110 -3.55 2.90 5.43
CA TYR A 110 -2.98 1.57 5.53
C TYR A 110 -3.51 0.75 4.36
N ILE A 111 -2.62 0.05 3.67
CA ILE A 111 -2.96 -0.90 2.61
C ILE A 111 -2.23 -2.22 2.87
N GLU A 112 -2.87 -3.34 2.55
CA GLU A 112 -2.27 -4.67 2.64
C GLU A 112 -2.77 -5.59 1.54
N LYS A 113 -1.90 -6.48 1.07
CA LYS A 113 -2.23 -7.67 0.28
C LYS A 113 -1.73 -8.86 1.09
N LYS A 114 -2.67 -9.74 1.42
CA LYS A 114 -2.41 -10.99 2.15
C LYS A 114 -2.76 -12.14 1.23
N PHE A 115 -1.92 -13.15 1.25
CA PHE A 115 -2.04 -14.38 0.50
C PHE A 115 -1.73 -15.53 1.44
N HIS A 116 -2.57 -16.55 1.40
CA HIS A 116 -2.51 -17.69 2.29
C HIS A 116 -2.48 -18.94 1.43
N LEU A 117 -1.52 -19.80 1.73
CA LEU A 117 -1.35 -21.10 1.13
C LEU A 117 -1.52 -22.13 2.23
N ASP A 118 -2.40 -23.09 2.00
CA ASP A 118 -2.59 -24.23 2.86
C ASP A 118 -2.40 -25.47 1.99
N TYR A 119 -1.38 -26.26 2.33
CA TYR A 119 -1.02 -27.49 1.66
C TYR A 119 -1.27 -28.65 2.59
N HIS A 120 -2.05 -29.60 2.09
CA HIS A 120 -2.23 -30.90 2.71
C HIS A 120 -1.58 -31.95 1.82
N PHE A 121 -0.63 -32.71 2.37
CA PHE A 121 -0.02 -33.86 1.72
C PHE A 121 -0.48 -35.12 2.44
N GLU A 122 -1.15 -36.03 1.73
CA GLU A 122 -1.52 -37.34 2.26
C GLU A 122 -0.98 -38.45 1.36
N ASN A 123 -0.41 -39.48 1.96
CA ASN A 123 -0.01 -40.70 1.26
C ASN A 123 -0.57 -41.91 2.00
N GLU A 124 -1.64 -42.49 1.45
CA GLU A 124 -2.37 -43.61 2.04
C GLU A 124 -1.50 -44.86 2.27
N ILE A 125 -0.47 -45.07 1.44
CA ILE A 125 0.39 -46.27 1.51
C ILE A 125 1.33 -46.20 2.71
N THR A 126 1.88 -45.02 2.98
CA THR A 126 2.84 -44.79 4.07
C THR A 126 2.16 -44.32 5.36
N GLY A 127 0.90 -43.87 5.27
CA GLY A 127 0.18 -43.20 6.36
C GLY A 127 0.72 -41.81 6.68
N PHE A 128 1.56 -41.26 5.79
CA PHE A 128 2.16 -39.94 5.90
C PHE A 128 1.09 -38.87 5.68
N GLU A 129 1.04 -37.88 6.56
CA GLU A 129 0.13 -36.75 6.49
C GLU A 129 0.87 -35.52 6.99
N ASP A 130 1.03 -34.53 6.12
CA ASP A 130 1.71 -33.28 6.42
C ASP A 130 0.82 -32.10 6.06
N ASN A 131 0.79 -31.12 6.96
CA ASN A 131 0.17 -29.84 6.72
C ASN A 131 1.24 -28.76 6.68
N TYR A 132 1.31 -28.04 5.58
CA TYR A 132 2.18 -26.89 5.42
C TYR A 132 1.33 -25.66 5.15
N VAL A 133 1.38 -24.70 6.06
CA VAL A 133 0.64 -23.44 5.97
C VAL A 133 1.64 -22.32 5.79
N ARG A 134 1.42 -21.47 4.79
CA ARG A 134 2.27 -20.32 4.50
C ARG A 134 1.42 -19.08 4.26
N GLU A 135 1.71 -18.01 5.00
CA GLU A 135 1.03 -16.74 4.90
C GLU A 135 2.01 -15.63 4.50
N HIS A 136 1.75 -15.09 3.32
CA HIS A 136 2.46 -13.93 2.80
C HIS A 136 1.64 -12.67 3.02
N LYS A 137 2.26 -11.66 3.62
CA LYS A 137 1.63 -10.37 3.85
C LYS A 137 2.56 -9.25 3.46
N PHE A 138 2.15 -8.49 2.46
CA PHE A 138 2.75 -7.18 2.19
C PHE A 138 1.79 -6.09 2.63
N SER A 139 2.28 -5.11 3.39
CA SER A 139 1.50 -3.94 3.79
C SER A 139 2.30 -2.66 3.68
N ALA A 140 1.61 -1.53 3.57
CA ALA A 140 2.24 -0.22 3.55
C ALA A 140 1.38 0.87 4.20
N ILE A 141 2.06 1.85 4.80
CA ILE A 141 1.46 3.08 5.31
C ILE A 141 1.79 4.22 4.34
N PRO A 142 0.88 4.56 3.41
CA PRO A 142 1.03 5.76 2.57
C PRO A 142 0.79 7.05 3.36
N ILE A 143 1.66 8.05 3.19
CA ILE A 143 1.51 9.42 3.69
C ILE A 143 1.73 10.40 2.53
N PHE A 144 0.71 11.17 2.16
CA PHE A 144 0.66 11.97 0.93
C PHE A 144 0.32 13.42 1.17
N LEU A 145 0.93 14.30 0.39
CA LEU A 145 0.40 15.61 0.08
C LEU A 145 -0.39 15.52 -1.23
N LEU A 146 -1.67 15.89 -1.21
CA LEU A 146 -2.58 15.82 -2.34
C LEU A 146 -3.05 17.21 -2.75
N ILE A 147 -3.13 17.45 -4.05
CA ILE A 147 -3.75 18.62 -4.66
C ILE A 147 -4.88 18.14 -5.56
N HIS A 148 -6.09 18.63 -5.28
CA HIS A 148 -7.30 18.36 -6.05
C HIS A 148 -7.70 19.61 -6.84
N TYR A 149 -7.70 19.52 -8.16
CA TYR A 149 -8.23 20.55 -9.04
C TYR A 149 -9.68 20.23 -9.44
N LYS A 150 -10.63 21.04 -8.95
CA LYS A 150 -12.06 20.85 -9.21
C LYS A 150 -12.39 21.33 -10.63
N ILE A 151 -12.63 20.37 -11.52
CA ILE A 151 -13.05 20.62 -12.90
C ILE A 151 -14.52 21.04 -12.92
N ILE A 152 -15.34 20.33 -12.14
CA ILE A 152 -16.78 20.60 -11.99
C ILE A 152 -17.07 20.77 -10.50
N ASN A 153 -17.83 21.79 -10.14
CA ASN A 153 -18.20 22.05 -8.75
C ASN A 153 -19.59 22.71 -8.67
N THR A 154 -20.64 21.89 -8.71
CA THR A 154 -22.04 22.32 -8.61
C THR A 154 -22.53 22.19 -7.15
N SER A 155 -23.81 22.50 -6.89
CA SER A 155 -24.42 22.31 -5.57
C SER A 155 -24.56 20.84 -5.18
N PHE A 156 -24.71 19.94 -6.15
CA PHE A 156 -24.98 18.51 -5.94
C PHE A 156 -23.76 17.61 -6.21
N PHE A 157 -22.85 18.06 -7.07
CA PHE A 157 -21.78 17.21 -7.59
C PHE A 157 -20.46 17.97 -7.71
N ALA A 158 -19.34 17.27 -7.53
CA ALA A 158 -18.04 17.78 -7.94
C ALA A 158 -17.21 16.67 -8.59
N ALA A 159 -16.42 17.06 -9.60
CA ALA A 159 -15.41 16.21 -10.21
C ALA A 159 -14.06 16.93 -10.11
N SER A 160 -13.02 16.20 -9.72
CA SER A 160 -11.68 16.76 -9.54
C SER A 160 -10.63 15.87 -10.18
N PHE A 161 -9.57 16.48 -10.66
CA PHE A 161 -8.30 15.81 -10.93
C PHE A 161 -7.42 15.89 -9.69
N THR A 162 -6.70 14.81 -9.41
CA THR A 162 -5.89 14.67 -8.20
C THR A 162 -4.46 14.35 -8.60
N ILE A 163 -3.53 15.11 -8.03
CA ILE A 163 -2.10 14.81 -8.08
C ILE A 163 -1.54 14.78 -6.66
N GLY A 164 -0.65 13.84 -6.39
CA GLY A 164 -0.08 13.66 -5.08
C GLY A 164 1.35 13.17 -5.12
N GLN A 165 2.11 13.57 -4.10
CA GLN A 165 3.43 13.03 -3.81
C GLN A 165 3.47 12.66 -2.33
N GLY A 166 4.11 11.55 -2.02
CA GLY A 166 4.14 11.04 -0.67
C GLY A 166 5.26 10.05 -0.41
N VAL A 167 5.28 9.55 0.81
CA VAL A 167 6.12 8.43 1.22
C VAL A 167 5.27 7.23 1.55
N TYR A 168 5.84 6.06 1.30
CA TYR A 168 5.32 4.80 1.78
C TYR A 168 6.30 4.17 2.76
N LEU A 169 5.74 3.63 3.83
CA LEU A 169 6.45 2.79 4.79
C LEU A 169 5.94 1.36 4.56
N GLY A 170 6.73 0.51 3.91
CA GLY A 170 6.32 -0.84 3.50
C GLY A 170 6.88 -1.89 4.43
N THR A 171 6.13 -2.97 4.64
CA THR A 171 6.57 -4.14 5.40
C THR A 171 6.11 -5.41 4.68
N TYR A 172 6.95 -6.42 4.65
CA TYR A 172 6.66 -7.75 4.12
C TYR A 172 6.80 -8.79 5.24
N ARG A 173 5.99 -9.84 5.20
CA ARG A 173 6.01 -10.91 6.19
C ARG A 173 5.67 -12.22 5.50
N ASP A 174 6.36 -13.28 5.90
CA ASP A 174 6.21 -14.64 5.40
C ASP A 174 6.15 -15.58 6.63
N ASP A 175 4.95 -15.85 7.12
CA ASP A 175 4.73 -16.76 8.23
C ASP A 175 4.57 -18.19 7.69
N ARG A 176 5.33 -19.15 8.23
CA ARG A 176 5.26 -20.56 7.82
C ARG A 176 5.02 -21.45 9.05
N GLU A 177 4.02 -22.31 8.96
CA GLU A 177 3.73 -23.34 9.96
C GLU A 177 3.77 -24.70 9.26
N GLN A 178 4.57 -25.63 9.78
CA GLN A 178 4.60 -27.00 9.29
C GLN A 178 4.22 -27.96 10.41
N THR A 179 3.22 -28.79 10.15
CA THR A 179 2.75 -29.83 11.08
C THR A 179 2.91 -31.19 10.43
N PHE A 180 3.72 -32.05 11.02
CA PHE A 180 3.92 -33.43 10.59
C PHE A 180 3.10 -34.39 11.44
N LYS A 181 2.47 -35.39 10.83
CA LYS A 181 1.83 -36.47 11.59
C LYS A 181 2.92 -37.30 12.29
N ASN A 182 2.91 -37.24 13.63
CA ASN A 182 3.81 -37.91 14.58
C ASN A 182 5.10 -37.17 14.99
N TYR A 183 5.28 -35.89 14.63
CA TYR A 183 6.34 -35.04 15.20
C TYR A 183 5.75 -33.77 15.83
N ASP A 184 6.52 -33.12 16.72
CA ASP A 184 6.17 -31.82 17.26
C ASP A 184 6.12 -30.75 16.14
N LYS A 185 5.39 -29.66 16.38
CA LYS A 185 5.18 -28.61 15.37
C LYS A 185 6.45 -27.79 15.18
N THR A 186 6.96 -27.70 13.96
CA THR A 186 8.02 -26.75 13.60
C THR A 186 7.40 -25.45 13.11
N PHE A 187 7.81 -24.32 13.70
CA PHE A 187 7.34 -23.00 13.33
C PHE A 187 8.47 -22.18 12.70
N VAL A 188 8.25 -21.65 11.50
CA VAL A 188 9.22 -20.76 10.84
C VAL A 188 8.56 -19.42 10.59
N ASN A 189 9.00 -18.37 11.29
CA ASN A 189 8.46 -17.04 11.13
C ASN A 189 9.49 -16.13 10.44
N SER A 190 9.32 -15.92 9.14
CA SER A 190 10.17 -15.01 8.38
C SER A 190 9.56 -13.61 8.35
N TYR A 191 10.30 -12.60 8.82
CA TYR A 191 9.84 -11.22 8.90
C TYR A 191 10.74 -10.26 8.11
N VAL A 192 10.18 -9.56 7.12
CA VAL A 192 10.97 -8.74 6.20
C VAL A 192 10.49 -7.29 6.23
N GLU A 193 11.19 -6.43 6.95
CA GLU A 193 10.82 -5.02 7.01
C GLU A 193 11.59 -4.19 5.99
N SER A 194 10.91 -3.38 5.17
CA SER A 194 11.63 -2.36 4.40
C SER A 194 12.14 -1.30 5.37
N ASN A 195 13.46 -1.27 5.59
CA ASN A 195 14.11 -0.24 6.39
C ASN A 195 14.11 1.15 5.72
N GLN A 196 13.62 1.26 4.49
CA GLN A 196 13.60 2.48 3.71
C GLN A 196 12.16 2.96 3.42
N ALA A 197 11.95 4.26 3.61
CA ALA A 197 10.73 4.92 3.14
C ALA A 197 10.86 5.16 1.63
N ARG A 198 9.82 4.78 0.87
CA ARG A 198 9.84 4.92 -0.60
C ARG A 198 8.98 6.09 -1.03
N LEU A 199 9.52 6.93 -1.91
CA LEU A 199 8.77 8.02 -2.52
C LEU A 199 7.74 7.44 -3.48
N GLY A 200 6.52 7.99 -3.49
CA GLY A 200 5.53 7.61 -4.47
C GLY A 200 4.71 8.79 -4.99
N PHE A 201 4.10 8.57 -6.15
CA PHE A 201 3.30 9.55 -6.88
C PHE A 201 1.90 9.00 -7.13
N HIS A 202 0.89 9.86 -6.97
CA HIS A 202 -0.52 9.55 -7.19
C HIS A 202 -1.07 10.46 -8.26
N LEU A 203 -1.77 9.88 -9.23
CA LEU A 203 -2.48 10.59 -10.28
C LEU A 203 -3.88 10.04 -10.41
N GLY A 204 -4.92 10.86 -10.31
CA GLY A 204 -6.27 10.31 -10.32
C GLY A 204 -7.37 11.31 -10.57
N THR A 205 -8.58 10.80 -10.42
CA THR A 205 -9.81 11.58 -10.49
C THR A 205 -10.70 11.23 -9.30
N THR A 206 -11.43 12.24 -8.83
CA THR A 206 -12.38 12.10 -7.73
C THR A 206 -13.73 12.60 -8.17
N LEU A 207 -14.77 11.82 -7.86
CA LEU A 207 -16.16 12.15 -8.06
C LEU A 207 -16.83 12.26 -6.68
N GLU A 208 -17.47 13.38 -6.41
CA GLU A 208 -18.12 13.69 -5.13
C GLU A 208 -19.62 13.98 -5.35
N ILE A 209 -20.48 13.28 -4.61
CA ILE A 209 -21.92 13.54 -4.52
C ILE A 209 -22.20 14.23 -3.18
N LYS A 210 -22.74 15.44 -3.23
CA LYS A 210 -23.00 16.28 -2.06
C LYS A 210 -24.40 15.99 -1.53
N ILE A 211 -24.46 15.25 -0.42
CA ILE A 211 -25.72 14.97 0.29
C ILE A 211 -26.22 16.25 0.96
N THR A 212 -25.32 16.97 1.63
CA THR A 212 -25.61 18.25 2.26
C THR A 212 -24.51 19.26 1.91
N ARG A 213 -24.61 20.48 2.45
CA ARG A 213 -23.55 21.49 2.32
C ARG A 213 -22.23 21.09 3.00
N ASN A 214 -22.28 20.11 3.90
CA ASN A 214 -21.18 19.75 4.80
C ASN A 214 -20.86 18.25 4.76
N LEU A 215 -21.63 17.44 4.01
CA LEU A 215 -21.45 16.00 3.90
C LEU A 215 -21.60 15.58 2.44
N GLY A 216 -20.64 14.80 1.94
CA GLY A 216 -20.70 14.17 0.63
C GLY A 216 -20.15 12.75 0.66
N LEU A 217 -20.58 11.95 -0.31
CA LEU A 217 -19.95 10.68 -0.66
C LEU A 217 -18.97 10.93 -1.78
N PHE A 218 -17.88 10.17 -1.83
CA PHE A 218 -16.97 10.24 -2.96
C PHE A 218 -16.49 8.87 -3.41
N ALA A 219 -16.11 8.82 -4.68
CA ALA A 219 -15.36 7.74 -5.29
C ALA A 219 -14.11 8.34 -5.95
N GLU A 220 -12.97 7.67 -5.81
CA GLU A 220 -11.69 8.11 -6.36
C GLU A 220 -11.04 6.93 -7.07
N ALA A 221 -10.59 7.18 -8.30
CA ALA A 221 -9.78 6.27 -9.08
C ALA A 221 -8.43 6.93 -9.33
N ALA A 222 -7.35 6.32 -8.87
CA ALA A 222 -6.01 6.86 -8.99
C ALA A 222 -5.00 5.78 -9.41
N TYR A 223 -4.09 6.14 -10.29
CA TYR A 223 -2.90 5.36 -10.58
C TYR A 223 -1.78 5.76 -9.61
N ARG A 224 -1.12 4.76 -9.05
CA ARG A 224 -0.03 4.94 -8.09
C ARG A 224 1.28 4.50 -8.73
N LEU A 225 2.35 5.20 -8.38
CA LEU A 225 3.71 4.90 -8.79
C LEU A 225 4.58 4.79 -7.53
N VAL A 226 4.91 3.57 -7.11
CA VAL A 226 5.86 3.30 -6.02
C VAL A 226 6.47 1.90 -6.19
N LYS A 227 7.77 1.82 -5.98
CA LYS A 227 8.56 0.58 -5.97
C LYS A 227 9.39 0.53 -4.70
N PHE A 228 9.42 -0.63 -4.08
CA PHE A 228 10.30 -0.97 -2.97
C PHE A 228 11.39 -1.90 -3.51
N ALA A 229 12.53 -1.33 -3.85
CA ALA A 229 13.76 -2.10 -4.08
C ALA A 229 14.53 -2.23 -2.75
N GLU A 230 15.66 -2.95 -2.76
CA GLU A 230 16.68 -2.93 -1.68
C GLU A 230 16.06 -3.06 -0.27
N MET A 231 15.29 -4.13 -0.07
CA MET A 231 14.70 -4.41 1.23
C MET A 231 15.67 -5.24 2.07
N GLU A 232 15.62 -5.06 3.38
CA GLU A 232 16.38 -5.89 4.32
C GLU A 232 15.40 -6.87 4.99
N ALA A 233 15.85 -8.10 5.18
CA ALA A 233 15.04 -9.20 5.69
C ALA A 233 15.63 -9.73 7.00
N LYS A 234 14.76 -10.21 7.89
CA LYS A 234 15.11 -10.89 9.13
C LYS A 234 14.35 -12.20 9.23
N ASP A 235 15.05 -13.32 9.15
CA ASP A 235 14.43 -14.63 9.29
C ASP A 235 14.58 -15.12 10.72
N TYR A 236 13.46 -15.53 11.32
CA TYR A 236 13.40 -16.17 12.63
C TYR A 236 12.94 -17.62 12.43
N TYR A 237 13.84 -18.56 12.71
CA TYR A 237 13.56 -19.98 12.64
C TYR A 237 13.56 -20.56 14.05
N GLU A 238 12.47 -21.21 14.45
CA GLU A 238 12.30 -21.85 15.76
C GLU A 238 11.94 -23.33 15.60
N ASP A 239 12.86 -24.21 16.01
CA ASP A 239 12.69 -25.66 15.95
C ASP A 239 13.21 -26.27 17.24
N ASP A 240 12.33 -26.90 18.04
CA ASP A 240 12.64 -27.64 19.28
C ASP A 240 13.78 -27.01 20.12
N ASP A 241 13.61 -25.75 20.54
CA ASP A 241 14.53 -24.92 21.34
C ASP A 241 15.74 -24.27 20.61
N VAL A 242 15.85 -24.44 19.28
CA VAL A 242 16.86 -23.75 18.47
C VAL A 242 16.24 -22.50 17.82
N VAL A 243 16.70 -21.32 18.25
CA VAL A 243 16.39 -20.05 17.59
C VAL A 243 17.56 -19.64 16.72
N ASN A 244 17.34 -19.61 15.40
CA ASN A 244 18.30 -19.05 14.45
C ASN A 244 17.75 -17.73 13.90
N GLU A 245 18.57 -16.68 13.98
CA GLU A 245 18.30 -15.36 13.42
C GLU A 245 19.28 -15.10 12.27
N ASN A 246 18.73 -14.78 11.09
CA ASN A 246 19.51 -14.35 9.94
C ASN A 246 19.05 -12.97 9.50
N GLU A 247 19.97 -12.08 9.20
CA GLU A 247 19.68 -10.75 8.65
C GLU A 247 20.47 -10.53 7.37
N GLY A 248 19.87 -9.87 6.38
CA GLY A 248 20.57 -9.51 5.15
C GLY A 248 19.66 -8.91 4.10
N ASP A 249 20.21 -8.72 2.91
CA ASP A 249 19.46 -8.19 1.77
C ASP A 249 18.40 -9.20 1.30
N PHE A 250 17.25 -8.68 0.92
CA PHE A 250 16.10 -9.45 0.48
C PHE A 250 16.18 -9.70 -1.03
N TYR A 251 16.17 -10.98 -1.42
CA TYR A 251 16.28 -11.43 -2.80
C TYR A 251 15.04 -12.18 -3.26
N TYR A 252 14.74 -12.02 -4.54
CA TYR A 252 13.82 -12.84 -5.29
C TYR A 252 14.61 -13.91 -6.05
N TRP A 253 14.26 -15.17 -5.81
CA TRP A 253 14.94 -16.35 -6.35
C TRP A 253 14.02 -17.03 -7.36
N THR A 254 14.57 -17.41 -8.51
CA THR A 254 13.83 -18.16 -9.53
C THR A 254 14.59 -19.39 -9.97
N ASN A 255 13.88 -20.51 -10.12
CA ASN A 255 14.46 -21.76 -10.59
C ASN A 255 14.27 -21.87 -12.12
N ARG A 256 15.36 -21.88 -12.87
CA ARG A 256 15.34 -21.95 -14.35
C ARG A 256 14.73 -23.24 -14.92
N ARG A 257 14.61 -24.30 -14.12
CA ARG A 257 14.06 -25.59 -14.57
C ARG A 257 12.58 -25.73 -14.31
N THR A 258 12.13 -25.31 -13.13
CA THR A 258 10.75 -25.51 -12.67
C THR A 258 9.91 -24.23 -12.74
N ASP A 259 10.52 -23.10 -13.07
CA ASP A 259 9.94 -21.76 -13.01
C ASP A 259 9.46 -21.34 -11.61
N GLU A 260 9.83 -22.13 -10.58
CA GLU A 260 9.55 -21.87 -9.18
C GLU A 260 10.14 -20.54 -8.74
N ALA A 261 9.39 -19.82 -7.89
CA ALA A 261 9.81 -18.55 -7.33
C ALA A 261 9.82 -18.62 -5.80
N GLN A 262 10.84 -18.02 -5.18
CA GLN A 262 10.96 -17.90 -3.74
C GLN A 262 11.52 -16.54 -3.34
N PHE A 263 11.30 -16.18 -2.08
CA PHE A 263 11.96 -15.06 -1.45
C PHE A 263 12.93 -15.58 -0.39
N GLY A 264 14.08 -14.94 -0.26
CA GLY A 264 15.08 -15.33 0.72
C GLY A 264 16.10 -14.24 1.04
N ILE A 265 16.95 -14.53 2.03
CA ILE A 265 18.02 -13.65 2.48
C ILE A 265 19.32 -14.01 1.73
N GLY A 266 19.90 -13.01 1.06
CA GLY A 266 21.13 -13.16 0.28
C GLY A 266 20.94 -13.83 -1.08
N GLU A 267 22.04 -13.86 -1.84
CA GLU A 267 22.09 -14.52 -3.15
C GLU A 267 21.96 -16.04 -3.00
N ASN A 268 21.20 -16.66 -3.91
CA ASN A 268 21.06 -18.11 -3.94
C ASN A 268 22.24 -18.73 -4.74
N THR A 269 23.01 -19.60 -4.10
CA THR A 269 24.16 -20.27 -4.73
C THR A 269 23.84 -21.67 -5.26
N ARG A 270 22.58 -22.12 -5.18
CA ARG A 270 22.17 -23.45 -5.65
C ARG A 270 22.20 -23.50 -7.18
N ILE A 271 22.54 -24.68 -7.70
CA ILE A 271 22.53 -24.92 -9.14
C ILE A 271 21.09 -24.74 -9.67
N TYR A 272 20.95 -24.06 -10.82
CA TYR A 272 19.68 -23.72 -11.48
C TYR A 272 18.85 -22.60 -10.86
N TRP A 273 19.29 -22.04 -9.73
CA TRP A 273 18.65 -20.87 -9.14
C TRP A 273 19.36 -19.61 -9.59
N ASP A 274 18.56 -18.64 -10.04
CA ASP A 274 19.00 -17.28 -10.25
C ASP A 274 18.45 -16.42 -9.12
N SER A 275 19.16 -15.36 -8.75
CA SER A 275 18.72 -14.44 -7.70
C SER A 275 18.93 -13.00 -8.12
N ILE A 276 17.95 -12.16 -7.81
CA ILE A 276 17.99 -10.71 -7.99
C ILE A 276 17.51 -10.05 -6.70
N LEU A 277 17.95 -8.81 -6.45
CA LEU A 277 17.39 -8.03 -5.34
C LEU A 277 15.88 -7.88 -5.52
N ALA A 278 15.13 -8.20 -4.47
CA ALA A 278 13.68 -8.19 -4.54
C ALA A 278 13.13 -6.77 -4.75
N GLU A 279 12.15 -6.66 -5.64
CA GLU A 279 11.38 -5.46 -5.91
C GLU A 279 9.89 -5.70 -5.63
N LEU A 280 9.35 -5.10 -4.56
CA LEU A 280 7.91 -5.08 -4.32
C LEU A 280 7.32 -3.84 -5.00
N ASN A 281 6.47 -4.06 -6.00
CA ASN A 281 5.93 -3.00 -6.84
C ASN A 281 4.45 -2.75 -6.51
N LEU A 282 4.10 -1.51 -6.14
CA LEU A 282 2.68 -1.13 -5.94
C LEU A 282 2.16 -0.20 -7.03
N ASN A 283 2.87 -0.15 -8.17
CA ASN A 283 2.36 0.49 -9.36
C ASN A 283 1.03 -0.17 -9.74
N GLY A 284 0.01 0.64 -9.96
CA GLY A 284 -1.29 0.10 -10.31
C GLY A 284 -2.44 1.04 -9.99
N PHE A 285 -3.64 0.55 -10.29
CA PHE A 285 -4.88 1.30 -10.05
C PHE A 285 -5.35 1.09 -8.62
N SER A 286 -5.79 2.20 -8.03
CA SER A 286 -6.42 2.27 -6.72
C SER A 286 -7.81 2.84 -6.87
N PHE A 287 -8.76 2.19 -6.22
CA PHE A 287 -10.14 2.62 -6.14
C PHE A 287 -10.45 2.86 -4.67
N SER A 288 -11.03 4.01 -4.36
CA SER A 288 -11.45 4.30 -3.01
C SER A 288 -12.82 4.93 -2.99
N VAL A 289 -13.58 4.59 -1.96
CA VAL A 289 -14.92 5.14 -1.72
C VAL A 289 -15.00 5.59 -0.28
N GLY A 290 -15.75 6.66 -0.03
CA GLY A 290 -15.72 7.26 1.28
C GLY A 290 -16.71 8.37 1.52
N ILE A 291 -16.59 8.94 2.72
CA ILE A 291 -17.35 10.11 3.16
C ILE A 291 -16.42 11.31 3.28
N LYS A 292 -16.91 12.47 2.88
CA LYS A 292 -16.25 13.76 3.04
C LYS A 292 -17.11 14.66 3.90
N ILE A 293 -16.52 15.21 4.95
CA ILE A 293 -17.13 16.17 5.86
C ILE A 293 -16.41 17.50 5.67
N THR A 294 -17.16 18.55 5.30
CA THR A 294 -16.61 19.90 5.13
C THR A 294 -17.13 20.82 6.23
N PHE A 295 -16.25 21.60 6.83
CA PHE A 295 -16.51 22.57 7.88
C PHE A 295 -16.43 24.01 7.33
N GLY A 296 -17.27 24.89 7.88
CA GLY A 296 -17.35 26.30 7.46
C GLY A 296 -18.49 26.58 6.46
N SER A 297 -18.93 27.84 6.43
CA SER A 297 -20.21 28.24 5.82
C SER A 297 -20.16 28.45 4.31
N GLY A 298 -18.97 28.53 3.70
CA GLY A 298 -18.80 28.86 2.28
C GLY A 298 -19.39 30.22 1.86
N LYS A 299 -19.99 30.98 2.79
CA LYS A 299 -20.57 32.28 2.54
C LYS A 299 -19.44 33.25 2.26
N GLU A 300 -19.49 33.89 1.10
CA GLU A 300 -18.68 35.09 0.86
C GLU A 300 -18.97 36.06 2.00
N ALA A 301 -17.92 36.59 2.61
CA ALA A 301 -18.10 37.67 3.57
C ALA A 301 -18.85 38.77 2.82
N LYS A 302 -20.08 39.08 3.26
CA LYS A 302 -20.78 40.25 2.72
C LYS A 302 -19.82 41.43 2.95
N PRO A 303 -19.50 42.23 1.93
CA PRO A 303 -18.67 43.41 2.14
C PRO A 303 -19.33 44.20 3.27
N VAL A 304 -18.56 44.48 4.33
CA VAL A 304 -19.01 45.37 5.39
C VAL A 304 -19.35 46.68 4.69
N LYS A 305 -20.64 47.06 4.67
CA LYS A 305 -21.02 48.39 4.25
C LYS A 305 -20.41 49.32 5.31
N ILE A 306 -19.28 49.94 4.98
CA ILE A 306 -18.79 51.07 5.75
C ILE A 306 -19.87 52.13 5.56
N ALA A 307 -20.59 52.47 6.63
CA ALA A 307 -21.53 53.57 6.59
C ALA A 307 -20.76 54.83 6.17
N PRO A 308 -21.33 55.71 5.33
CA PRO A 308 -20.72 57.00 5.06
C PRO A 308 -20.41 57.68 6.41
N GLN A 309 -19.17 58.15 6.56
CA GLN A 309 -18.83 59.03 7.68
C GLN A 309 -19.51 60.36 7.37
N ASP A 310 -20.50 60.71 8.19
CA ASP A 310 -21.10 62.05 8.21
C ASP A 310 -20.11 63.09 8.75
#